data_AF-A0A674E3C2-F1
#
_entry.id   AF-A0A674E3C2-F1
#
_cell.length_a   1.000
_cell.length_b   1.000
_cell.length_c   1.000
_cell.angle_alpha   90.00
_cell.angle_beta   90.00
_cell.angle_gamma   90.00
#
_symmetry.space_group_name_H-M   'P 1'
#
loop_
_entity.id
_entity.type
_entity.pdbx_description
1 polymer ?
#
loop_
_entity_poly.entity_id
_entity_poly.type
_entity_poly.pdbx_seq_one_letter_code
_entity_poly.pdbx_strand_id
1 'polypeptide(L)'
;MAFTIMDHNRDGFIDKNDLRDTFAALGRLNVKQEEIDEMLKDASGPVNFTVFLTMFEEKLKGADPEETILNALKVFDPEGKGVLRKDS
;
A
#
# COMPACT_ATOMS: atom_id res chain seq x y z
N MET A 1 -6.71 3.65 12.04
CA MET A 1 -6.23 5.04 12.20
C MET A 1 -5.12 5.39 11.20
N ALA A 2 -5.03 4.72 10.04
CA ALA A 2 -4.00 5.04 9.04
C ALA A 2 -4.30 6.37 8.32
N PHE A 3 -5.55 6.56 7.90
CA PHE A 3 -5.99 7.82 7.28
C PHE A 3 -5.72 9.04 8.18
N THR A 4 -6.04 8.96 9.47
CA THR A 4 -5.81 10.04 10.45
C THR A 4 -4.34 10.31 10.76
N ILE A 5 -3.43 9.37 10.44
CA ILE A 5 -1.99 9.59 10.53
C ILE A 5 -1.48 10.30 9.27
N MET A 6 -2.12 10.02 8.13
CA MET A 6 -1.78 10.64 6.84
C MET A 6 -2.34 12.06 6.71
N ASP A 7 -3.60 12.28 7.10
CA ASP A 7 -4.28 13.59 7.14
C ASP A 7 -3.73 14.41 8.31
N HIS A 8 -2.61 15.09 8.07
CA HIS A 8 -1.85 15.81 9.08
C HIS A 8 -2.54 17.12 9.45
N ASN A 9 -3.12 17.80 8.45
CA ASN A 9 -3.84 19.05 8.63
C ASN A 9 -5.27 18.86 9.18
N ARG A 10 -5.81 17.63 9.15
CA ARG A 10 -7.15 17.22 9.63
C ARG A 10 -8.30 17.88 8.89
N ASP A 11 -8.14 18.15 7.60
CA ASP A 11 -9.19 18.70 6.75
C ASP A 11 -10.12 17.62 6.16
N GLY A 12 -9.78 16.34 6.36
CA GLY A 12 -10.54 15.19 5.88
C GLY A 12 -10.17 14.74 4.47
N PHE A 13 -9.13 15.32 3.89
CA PHE A 13 -8.55 14.99 2.59
C PHE A 13 -7.05 14.77 2.74
N ILE A 14 -6.47 13.95 1.87
CA ILE A 14 -5.02 13.76 1.79
C ILE A 14 -4.52 14.56 0.59
N ASP A 15 -3.72 15.58 0.85
CA ASP A 15 -3.08 16.41 -0.17
C ASP A 15 -1.56 16.12 -0.31
N LYS A 16 -0.89 16.92 -1.16
CA LYS A 16 0.56 16.77 -1.40
C LYS A 16 1.39 17.04 -0.14
N ASN A 17 0.95 17.95 0.72
CA ASN A 17 1.65 18.32 1.94
C ASN A 17 1.48 17.23 2.99
N ASP A 18 0.27 16.69 3.14
CA ASP A 18 -0.01 15.56 4.02
C ASP A 18 0.87 14.35 3.68
N LEU A 19 1.03 14.03 2.39
CA LEU A 19 1.92 12.96 1.94
C LEU A 19 3.39 13.27 2.26
N ARG A 20 3.85 14.52 2.05
CA ARG A 20 5.22 14.93 2.40
C ARG A 20 5.49 14.76 3.89
N ASP A 21 4.59 15.24 4.73
CA ASP A 21 4.71 15.17 6.17
C ASP A 21 4.66 13.72 6.65
N THR A 22 3.79 12.90 6.06
CA THR A 22 3.73 11.46 6.30
C THR A 22 5.05 10.78 5.96
N PHE A 23 5.61 11.04 4.78
CA PHE A 23 6.88 10.44 4.38
C PHE A 23 8.05 10.91 5.25
N ALA A 24 8.06 12.18 5.65
CA ALA A 24 9.03 12.72 6.59
C ALA A 24 8.93 12.01 7.95
N ALA A 25 7.72 11.77 8.47
CA ALA A 25 7.49 11.03 9.70
C ALA A 25 7.95 9.56 9.61
N LEU A 26 7.94 8.97 8.41
CA LEU A 26 8.48 7.63 8.13
C LEU A 26 9.99 7.61 7.86
N GLY A 27 10.68 8.75 7.94
CA GLY A 27 12.12 8.88 7.70
C GLY A 27 12.54 9.03 6.24
N ARG A 28 11.59 9.16 5.29
CA ARG A 28 11.83 9.51 3.89
C ARG A 28 11.68 11.01 3.68
N LEU A 29 12.76 11.75 3.92
CA LEU A 29 12.77 13.22 3.80
C LEU A 29 12.90 13.74 2.35
N ASN A 30 13.39 12.91 1.43
CA ASN A 30 13.71 13.30 0.05
C ASN A 30 12.76 12.66 -0.97
N VAL A 31 11.46 12.65 -0.69
CA VAL A 31 10.47 12.18 -1.68
C VAL A 31 10.34 13.23 -2.78
N LYS A 32 10.54 12.79 -4.02
CA LYS A 32 10.43 13.65 -5.20
C LYS A 32 8.99 14.09 -5.39
N GLN A 33 8.81 15.31 -5.88
CA GLN A 33 7.46 15.83 -6.12
C GLN A 33 6.72 15.02 -7.18
N GLU A 34 7.45 14.48 -8.16
CA GLU A 34 6.90 13.61 -9.19
C GLU A 34 6.29 12.33 -8.60
N GLU A 35 6.95 11.70 -7.61
CA GLU A 35 6.43 10.50 -6.93
C GLU A 35 5.11 10.79 -6.20
N ILE A 36 5.03 11.93 -5.52
CA ILE A 36 3.81 12.35 -4.80
C ILE A 36 2.68 12.65 -5.78
N ASP A 37 3.00 13.31 -6.89
CA ASP A 37 2.05 13.64 -7.93
C ASP A 37 1.52 12.39 -8.64
N GLU A 38 2.37 11.38 -8.84
CA GLU A 38 1.97 10.06 -9.35
C GLU A 38 1.02 9.35 -8.36
N MET A 39 1.35 9.35 -7.06
CA MET A 39 0.47 8.75 -6.04
C MET A 39 -0.92 9.39 -5.99
N LEU A 40 -1.00 10.71 -6.15
CA LEU A 40 -2.29 11.41 -6.19
C LEU A 40 -3.03 11.25 -7.52
N LYS A 41 -2.32 10.97 -8.63
CA LYS A 41 -2.95 10.68 -9.93
C LYS A 41 -3.61 9.31 -9.99
N ASP A 42 -3.15 8.36 -9.19
CA ASP A 42 -3.84 7.07 -9.00
C ASP A 42 -5.24 7.28 -8.40
N ALA A 43 -5.50 8.45 -7.80
CA ALA A 43 -6.84 8.84 -7.37
C ALA A 43 -7.70 9.35 -8.51
N SER A 44 -8.93 8.84 -8.59
CA SER A 44 -9.97 9.35 -9.48
C SER A 44 -10.47 10.76 -9.08
N GLY A 45 -10.06 11.28 -7.93
CA GLY A 45 -10.44 12.58 -7.40
C GLY A 45 -9.77 12.89 -6.05
N PRO A 46 -10.25 13.91 -5.31
CA PRO A 46 -9.73 14.26 -3.99
C PRO A 46 -9.76 13.05 -3.04
N VAL A 47 -8.62 12.74 -2.41
CA VAL A 47 -8.47 11.55 -1.56
C VAL A 47 -9.08 11.81 -0.19
N ASN A 48 -10.39 11.65 -0.07
CA ASN A 48 -11.07 11.59 1.21
C ASN A 48 -11.03 10.17 1.80
N PHE A 49 -11.55 10.01 3.02
CA PHE A 49 -11.57 8.73 3.72
C PHE A 49 -12.18 7.57 2.90
N THR A 50 -13.29 7.83 2.20
CA THR A 50 -13.97 6.81 1.39
C THR A 50 -13.11 6.40 0.19
N VAL A 51 -12.55 7.37 -0.54
CA VAL A 51 -11.69 7.12 -1.70
C VAL A 51 -10.43 6.36 -1.28
N PHE A 52 -9.82 6.74 -0.15
CA PHE A 52 -8.67 6.03 0.42
C PHE A 52 -8.96 4.54 0.68
N LEU A 53 -10.13 4.23 1.26
CA LEU A 53 -10.53 2.84 1.48
C LEU A 53 -10.79 2.10 0.18
N THR A 54 -11.44 2.73 -0.80
CA THR A 54 -11.69 2.12 -2.11
C THR A 54 -10.37 1.76 -2.82
N MET A 55 -9.40 2.67 -2.85
CA MET A 55 -8.07 2.38 -3.40
C MET A 55 -7.39 1.23 -2.67
N PHE A 56 -7.46 1.22 -1.34
CA PHE A 56 -6.85 0.17 -0.54
C PHE A 56 -7.51 -1.18 -0.81
N GLU A 57 -8.84 -1.21 -0.91
CA GLU A 57 -9.61 -2.40 -1.26
C GLU A 57 -9.28 -2.89 -2.68
N GLU A 58 -9.20 -2.00 -3.67
CA GLU A 58 -8.79 -2.34 -5.03
C GLU A 58 -7.38 -2.93 -5.08
N LYS A 59 -6.43 -2.34 -4.34
CA LYS A 59 -5.06 -2.85 -4.26
C LYS A 59 -5.00 -4.22 -3.57
N LEU A 60 -5.83 -4.46 -2.56
CA LEU A 60 -5.93 -5.75 -1.88
C LEU A 60 -6.64 -6.82 -2.73
N LYS A 61 -7.65 -6.44 -3.52
CA LYS A 61 -8.36 -7.37 -4.42
C LYS A 61 -7.49 -7.92 -5.54
N GLY A 62 -6.42 -7.22 -5.92
CA GLY A 62 -5.44 -7.69 -6.90
C GLY A 62 -4.41 -8.68 -6.35
N ALA A 63 -4.37 -8.90 -5.03
CA ALA A 63 -3.52 -9.90 -4.42
C ALA A 63 -4.29 -11.23 -4.32
N ASP A 64 -3.68 -12.33 -4.75
CA ASP A 64 -4.24 -13.66 -4.51
C ASP A 64 -4.43 -13.85 -3.00
N PRO A 65 -5.56 -14.46 -2.58
CA PRO A 65 -5.75 -14.81 -1.18
C PRO A 65 -4.52 -15.53 -0.65
N GLU A 66 -4.14 -15.23 0.59
CA GLU A 66 -3.01 -15.90 1.25
C GLU A 66 -3.12 -17.42 1.14
N GLU A 67 -4.34 -17.96 1.23
CA GLU A 67 -4.62 -19.38 1.03
C GLU A 67 -4.25 -19.90 -0.37
N THR A 68 -4.53 -19.15 -1.44
CA THR A 68 -4.16 -19.52 -2.82
C THR A 68 -2.65 -19.51 -2.98
N ILE A 69 -1.97 -18.49 -2.43
CA ILE A 69 -0.51 -18.41 -2.43
C ILE A 69 0.09 -19.59 -1.64
N LEU A 70 -0.45 -19.89 -0.46
CA LEU A 70 -0.02 -21.01 0.38
C LEU A 70 -0.26 -22.36 -0.30
N ASN A 71 -1.41 -22.54 -0.96
CA ASN A 71 -1.71 -23.77 -1.69
C ASN A 71 -0.80 -23.94 -2.91
N ALA A 72 -0.52 -22.86 -3.65
CA ALA A 72 0.46 -22.90 -4.73
C ALA A 72 1.86 -23.27 -4.22
N LEU A 73 2.30 -22.71 -3.08
CA LEU A 73 3.57 -23.06 -2.45
C LEU A 73 3.62 -24.51 -1.93
N LYS A 74 2.52 -25.03 -1.38
CA LYS A 74 2.40 -26.44 -0.95
C LYS A 74 2.57 -27.43 -2.09
N VAL A 75 2.19 -27.08 -3.33
CA VAL A 75 2.44 -27.94 -4.51
C VAL A 75 3.94 -28.14 -4.73
N PHE A 76 4.77 -27.15 -4.41
CA PHE A 76 6.22 -27.21 -4.55
C PHE A 76 6.96 -27.69 -3.29
N ASP A 77 6.31 -27.68 -2.12
CA ASP A 77 6.82 -28.20 -0.85
C ASP A 77 5.89 -29.29 -0.27
N PRO A 78 5.82 -30.48 -0.89
CA PRO A 78 4.97 -31.57 -0.40
C PRO A 78 5.40 -32.09 0.98
N GLU A 79 6.62 -31.79 1.43
CA GLU A 79 7.12 -32.15 2.75
C GLU A 79 6.73 -31.13 3.84
N GLY A 80 6.12 -30.00 3.47
CA GLY A 80 5.64 -28.98 4.41
C GLY A 80 6.76 -28.34 5.24
N LYS A 81 7.98 -28.27 4.68
CA LYS A 81 9.15 -27.70 5.35
C LYS A 81 9.06 -26.17 5.50
N GLY A 82 8.13 -25.52 4.79
CA GLY A 82 7.93 -24.08 4.77
C GLY A 82 9.04 -23.33 4.04
N VAL A 83 9.90 -24.04 3.31
CA VAL A 83 11.08 -23.48 2.62
C VAL A 83 11.24 -24.13 1.25
N LEU A 84 11.07 -23.34 0.20
CA LEU A 84 11.41 -23.75 -1.16
C LEU A 84 12.88 -23.41 -1.43
N ARG A 85 13.72 -24.43 -1.58
CA ARG A 85 15.11 -24.21 -2.03
C ARG A 85 15.11 -23.98 -3.53
N LYS A 86 15.82 -22.94 -3.97
CA LYS A 86 16.13 -22.74 -5.39
C LYS A 86 17.19 -23.78 -5.76
N ASP A 87 16.78 -24.87 -6.40
CA ASP A 87 17.74 -25.72 -7.10
C ASP A 87 18.32 -24.90 -8.26
N SER A 88 19.63 -24.70 -8.23
CA SER A 88 20.40 -24.00 -9.26
C SER A 88 20.97 -25.00 -10.25
#